data_AF-A0A8I6GKG9-F1
#
_entry.id   AF-A0A8I6GKG9-F1
#
_cell.length_a   1.000
_cell.length_b   1.000
_cell.length_c   1.000
_cell.angle_alpha   90.00
_cell.angle_beta   90.00
_cell.angle_gamma   90.00
#
_symmetry.space_group_name_H-M   'P 1'
#
loop_
_entity.id
_entity.type
_entity.pdbx_description
1 polymer ?
#
loop_
_entity_poly.entity_id
_entity_poly.type
_entity_poly.pdbx_seq_one_letter_code
_entity_poly.pdbx_strand_id
1 'polypeptide(L)'
;MLDGLRKVNKSYPSLTTKVEESGEHVILGTGELYLDCVMHDLRKMYSEIDIKVADPVVTFCETVVETSSLKCFAETPNKKNKITMIAEPLEKGLAEDIENEVVQITWNRLEQGPHYGFLAWSPDTIPPSLLSRLWCG
;
A
#
# COMPACT_ATOMS: atom_id res chain seq x y z
N MET A 1 2.41 22.60 18.87
CA MET A 1 2.47 22.07 17.48
C MET A 1 1.83 20.68 17.36
N LEU A 2 2.33 19.66 18.07
CA LEU A 2 1.78 18.28 18.00
C LEU A 2 0.27 18.19 18.30
N ASP A 3 -0.21 18.91 19.32
CA ASP A 3 -1.65 18.95 19.61
C ASP A 3 -2.46 19.63 18.51
N GLY A 4 -1.87 20.60 17.80
CA GLY A 4 -2.47 21.23 16.63
C GLY A 4 -2.63 20.24 15.49
N LEU A 5 -1.56 19.50 15.15
CA LEU A 5 -1.60 18.45 14.13
C LEU A 5 -2.64 17.37 14.45
N ARG A 6 -2.75 16.94 15.71
CA ARG A 6 -3.78 15.99 16.15
C ARG A 6 -5.20 16.54 16.04
N LYS A 7 -5.41 17.84 16.25
CA LYS A 7 -6.72 18.49 16.08
C LYS A 7 -7.09 18.61 14.60
N VAL A 8 -6.17 19.03 13.74
CA VAL A 8 -6.40 19.13 12.30
C VAL A 8 -6.70 17.75 11.71
N ASN A 9 -6.01 16.70 12.13
CA ASN A 9 -6.29 15.32 11.71
C ASN A 9 -7.68 14.82 12.14
N LYS A 10 -8.30 15.44 13.14
CA LYS A 10 -9.71 15.17 13.52
C LYS A 10 -10.71 16.01 12.72
N SER A 11 -10.34 17.23 12.34
CA SER A 11 -11.21 18.13 11.57
C SER A 11 -11.28 17.74 10.10
N TYR A 12 -10.18 17.21 9.56
CA TYR A 12 -10.01 16.91 8.14
C TYR A 12 -9.86 15.40 7.92
N PRO A 13 -10.89 14.69 7.40
CA PRO A 13 -10.90 13.22 7.34
C PRO A 13 -9.91 12.65 6.32
N SER A 14 -9.61 13.38 5.25
CA SER A 14 -8.67 12.97 4.20
C SER A 14 -7.24 13.44 4.49
N LEU A 15 -7.02 14.15 5.59
CA LEU A 15 -5.68 14.57 5.97
C LEU A 15 -4.95 13.40 6.61
N THR A 16 -3.71 13.18 6.23
CA THR A 16 -2.84 12.22 6.94
C THR A 16 -1.59 12.94 7.40
N THR A 17 -1.30 12.83 8.70
CA THR A 17 -0.07 13.38 9.29
C THR A 17 0.90 12.22 9.57
N LYS A 18 2.12 12.32 9.05
CA LYS A 18 3.19 11.33 9.26
C LYS A 18 4.42 12.03 9.84
N VAL A 19 5.20 11.28 10.62
CA VAL A 19 6.51 11.73 11.10
C VAL A 19 7.54 10.88 10.39
N GLU A 20 8.44 11.51 9.65
CA GLU A 20 9.54 10.82 8.98
C GLU A 20 10.70 10.54 9.94
N GLU A 21 11.59 9.62 9.57
CA GLU A 21 12.78 9.28 10.35
C GLU A 21 13.74 10.48 10.52
N SER A 22 13.66 11.46 9.62
CA SER A 22 14.33 12.77 9.70
C SER A 22 13.84 13.65 10.85
N GLY A 23 12.68 13.34 11.44
CA GLY A 23 11.99 14.16 12.44
C GLY A 23 11.07 15.22 11.82
N GLU A 24 10.89 15.21 10.50
CA GLU A 24 9.98 16.14 9.82
C GLU A 24 8.52 15.68 9.92
N HIS A 25 7.63 16.66 10.05
CA HIS A 25 6.18 16.43 10.08
C HIS A 25 5.59 16.63 8.69
N VAL A 26 5.22 15.53 8.04
CA VAL A 26 4.64 15.53 6.69
C VAL A 26 3.13 15.52 6.79
N ILE A 27 2.50 16.43 6.04
CA ILE A 27 1.04 16.54 5.93
C ILE A 27 0.66 16.15 4.50
N LEU A 28 -0.17 15.13 4.38
CA LEU A 28 -0.72 14.65 3.12
C LEU A 28 -2.14 15.19 2.96
N GLY A 29 -2.44 15.74 1.79
CA GLY A 29 -3.73 16.32 1.43
C GLY A 29 -4.01 16.18 -0.07
N THR A 30 -5.25 16.45 -0.47
CA THR A 30 -5.73 16.18 -1.83
C THR A 30 -5.44 17.27 -2.85
N GLY A 31 -4.99 18.45 -2.41
CA GLY A 31 -4.65 19.55 -3.32
C GLY A 31 -4.19 20.82 -2.61
N GLU A 32 -3.84 21.83 -3.40
CA GLU A 32 -3.26 23.08 -2.90
C GLU A 32 -4.23 23.86 -2.03
N LEU A 33 -5.47 24.09 -2.50
CA LEU A 33 -6.48 24.81 -1.73
C LEU A 33 -6.81 24.09 -0.41
N TYR A 34 -6.82 22.76 -0.44
CA TYR A 34 -7.05 21.95 0.74
C TYR A 34 -5.95 22.16 1.78
N LEU A 35 -4.69 22.11 1.34
CA LEU A 35 -3.53 22.35 2.21
C LEU A 35 -3.46 23.80 2.70
N ASP A 36 -3.89 24.78 1.90
CA ASP A 36 -3.94 26.19 2.32
C ASP A 36 -4.94 26.39 3.47
N CYS A 37 -6.16 25.86 3.33
CA CYS A 37 -7.17 25.87 4.41
C CYS A 37 -6.66 25.17 5.67
N VAL A 38 -6.04 23.99 5.51
CA VAL A 38 -5.47 23.24 6.63
C VAL A 38 -4.37 24.04 7.34
N MET A 39 -3.46 24.66 6.60
CA MET A 39 -2.38 25.46 7.16
C MET A 39 -2.90 26.73 7.83
N HIS A 40 -3.95 27.35 7.26
CA HIS A 40 -4.63 28.49 7.88
C HIS A 40 -5.20 28.11 9.25
N ASP A 41 -5.94 27.02 9.32
CA ASP A 41 -6.57 26.54 10.55
C ASP A 41 -5.53 26.13 11.59
N LEU A 42 -4.45 25.50 11.13
CA LEU A 42 -3.36 25.09 12.00
C LEU A 42 -2.67 26.31 12.63
N ARG A 43 -2.41 27.38 11.86
CA ARG A 43 -1.75 28.62 12.35
C ARG A 43 -2.67 29.56 13.14
N LYS A 44 -3.98 29.58 12.86
CA LYS A 44 -4.90 30.55 13.49
C LYS A 44 -5.82 29.95 14.54
N MET A 45 -6.32 28.73 14.33
CA MET A 45 -7.32 28.12 15.21
C MET A 45 -6.72 27.16 16.24
N TYR A 46 -5.76 26.33 15.83
CA TYR A 46 -5.30 25.22 16.68
C TYR A 46 -3.95 25.43 17.33
N SER A 47 -3.07 26.22 16.72
CA SER A 47 -1.81 26.65 17.32
C SER A 47 -1.51 28.09 16.97
N GLU A 48 -1.41 28.94 17.99
CA GLU A 48 -0.91 30.32 17.90
C GLU A 48 0.63 30.32 17.76
N ILE A 49 1.15 29.55 16.80
CA ILE A 49 2.59 29.33 16.60
C ILE A 49 2.91 29.59 15.13
N ASP A 50 4.02 30.28 14.88
CA ASP A 50 4.56 30.45 13.53
C ASP A 50 5.19 29.15 13.02
N ILE A 51 4.69 28.67 11.88
CA ILE A 51 5.10 27.40 11.28
C ILE A 51 5.78 27.66 9.95
N LYS A 52 7.01 27.16 9.86
CA LYS A 52 7.77 27.13 8.61
C LYS A 52 7.27 25.98 7.77
N VAL A 53 6.87 26.28 6.54
CA VAL A 53 6.36 25.31 5.58
C VAL A 53 7.36 25.23 4.44
N ALA A 54 7.71 24.02 4.04
CA ALA A 54 8.52 23.75 2.85
C ALA A 54 7.64 23.74 1.59
N ASP A 55 8.27 23.80 0.42
CA ASP A 55 7.53 23.74 -0.84
C ASP A 55 6.78 22.41 -0.98
N PRO A 56 5.50 22.43 -1.42
CA PRO A 56 4.70 21.22 -1.49
C PRO A 56 5.24 20.26 -2.55
N VAL A 57 5.32 18.98 -2.19
CA VAL A 57 5.77 17.88 -3.06
C VAL A 57 4.73 16.77 -3.10
N VAL A 58 4.76 15.97 -4.17
CA VAL A 58 3.89 14.81 -4.36
C VAL A 58 4.56 13.53 -3.86
N THR A 59 3.75 12.58 -3.40
CA THR A 59 4.24 11.23 -3.06
C THR A 59 4.41 10.41 -4.34
N PHE A 60 5.58 9.79 -4.49
CA PHE A 60 5.85 8.88 -5.60
C PHE A 60 5.52 7.44 -5.21
N CYS A 61 5.10 6.66 -6.21
CA CYS A 61 4.92 5.21 -6.11
C CYS A 61 5.92 4.51 -7.02
N GLU A 62 6.36 3.31 -6.62
CA GLU A 62 7.31 2.49 -7.37
C GLU A 62 6.58 1.37 -8.10
N THR A 63 7.02 1.05 -9.33
CA THR A 63 6.46 -0.04 -10.14
C THR A 63 7.55 -0.83 -10.85
N VAL A 64 7.23 -2.07 -11.21
CA VAL A 64 8.14 -2.97 -11.96
C VAL A 64 7.60 -3.13 -13.37
N VAL A 65 8.47 -3.00 -14.38
CA VAL A 65 8.09 -3.12 -15.80
C VAL A 65 8.43 -4.49 -16.37
N GLU A 66 9.53 -5.10 -15.93
CA GLU A 66 10.02 -6.38 -16.43
C GLU A 66 10.26 -7.37 -15.28
N THR A 67 10.11 -8.66 -15.57
CA THR A 67 10.42 -9.73 -14.61
C THR A 67 11.86 -9.62 -14.12
N SER A 68 12.06 -9.75 -12.81
CA SER A 68 13.39 -9.77 -12.20
C SER A 68 14.29 -10.83 -12.85
N SER A 69 15.45 -10.43 -13.37
CA SER A 69 16.39 -11.32 -14.06
C SER A 69 17.05 -12.35 -13.14
N LEU A 70 17.16 -12.04 -11.85
CA LEU A 70 17.72 -12.91 -10.82
C LEU A 70 16.67 -13.18 -9.75
N LYS A 71 16.61 -14.44 -9.30
CA LYS A 71 15.80 -14.83 -8.14
C LYS A 71 16.47 -14.32 -6.87
N CYS A 72 15.89 -13.31 -6.25
CA CYS A 72 16.40 -12.76 -5.00
C CYS A 72 16.15 -13.75 -3.86
N PHE A 73 17.17 -13.99 -3.04
CA PHE A 73 17.05 -14.82 -1.84
C PHE A 73 17.42 -14.04 -0.58
N ALA A 74 16.64 -14.20 0.47
CA ALA A 74 16.91 -13.66 1.79
C ALA A 74 17.01 -14.80 2.79
N GLU A 75 18.08 -14.80 3.59
CA GLU A 75 18.29 -15.77 4.66
C GLU A 75 18.12 -15.08 6.00
N THR A 76 17.38 -15.75 6.89
CA THR A 76 17.25 -15.28 8.28
C THR A 76 18.61 -15.30 8.99
N PRO A 77 18.85 -14.40 9.97
CA PRO A 77 20.12 -14.39 10.71
C PRO A 77 20.40 -15.72 11.42
N ASN A 78 19.34 -16.47 11.76
CA ASN A 78 19.42 -17.81 12.33
C ASN A 78 19.79 -18.91 11.32
N LYS A 79 19.93 -18.58 10.02
CA LYS A 79 20.26 -19.47 8.90
C LYS A 79 19.35 -20.69 8.70
N LYS A 80 18.17 -20.70 9.32
CA LYS A 80 17.20 -21.82 9.23
C LYS A 80 16.21 -21.64 8.10
N ASN A 81 15.87 -20.38 7.79
CA ASN A 81 14.87 -20.05 6.79
C ASN A 81 15.50 -19.26 5.64
N LYS A 82 15.14 -19.66 4.43
CA LYS A 82 15.49 -19.00 3.17
C LYS A 82 14.22 -18.69 2.39
N ILE A 83 13.99 -17.42 2.07
CA ILE A 83 12.86 -16.96 1.26
C ILE A 83 13.41 -16.59 -0.11
N THR A 84 12.76 -17.06 -1.17
CA THR A 84 13.13 -16.75 -2.55
C THR A 84 11.92 -16.17 -3.26
N MET A 85 12.08 -15.02 -3.90
CA MET A 85 10.99 -14.30 -4.57
C MET A 85 11.44 -13.72 -5.90
N ILE A 86 10.49 -13.64 -6.83
CA ILE A 86 10.62 -12.93 -8.11
C ILE A 86 9.55 -11.84 -8.15
N ALA A 87 9.86 -10.73 -8.80
CA ALA A 87 8.92 -9.66 -9.04
C ALA A 87 8.58 -9.63 -10.53
N GLU A 88 7.30 -9.59 -10.85
CA GLU A 88 6.77 -9.51 -12.21
C GLU A 88 5.75 -8.36 -12.26
N PRO A 89 5.63 -7.67 -13.41
CA PRO A 89 4.58 -6.67 -13.59
C PRO A 89 3.19 -7.31 -13.47
N LEU A 90 2.28 -6.63 -12.78
CA LEU A 90 0.87 -7.02 -12.75
C LEU A 90 0.19 -6.75 -14.11
N GLU A 91 -0.84 -7.54 -14.43
CA GLU A 91 -1.65 -7.27 -15.61
C GLU A 91 -2.40 -5.94 -15.49
N LYS A 92 -2.70 -5.32 -16.63
CA LYS A 92 -3.42 -4.05 -16.67
C LYS A 92 -4.83 -4.21 -16.11
N GLY A 93 -5.25 -3.32 -15.22
CA GLY A 93 -6.56 -3.33 -14.59
C GLY A 93 -6.61 -4.10 -13.26
N LEU A 94 -5.70 -5.04 -13.01
CA LEU A 94 -5.68 -5.78 -11.74
C LEU A 94 -5.46 -4.88 -10.52
N ALA A 95 -4.57 -3.90 -10.64
CA ALA A 95 -4.33 -2.94 -9.56
C ALA A 95 -5.58 -2.11 -9.26
N GLU A 96 -6.28 -1.67 -10.30
CA GLU A 96 -7.53 -0.89 -10.18
C GLU A 96 -8.65 -1.74 -9.57
N ASP A 97 -8.78 -3.01 -9.97
CA ASP A 97 -9.77 -3.93 -9.42
C ASP A 97 -9.53 -4.22 -7.92
N ILE A 98 -8.27 -4.28 -7.50
CA ILE A 98 -7.89 -4.42 -6.09
C ILE A 98 -8.24 -3.13 -5.32
N GLU A 99 -7.94 -1.96 -5.87
CA GLU A 99 -8.25 -0.66 -5.26
C GLU A 99 -9.77 -0.40 -5.18
N ASN A 100 -10.53 -0.86 -6.16
CA ASN A 100 -11.99 -0.77 -6.21
C ASN A 100 -12.71 -1.85 -5.38
N GLU A 101 -11.96 -2.66 -4.62
CA GLU A 101 -12.47 -3.76 -3.77
C GLU A 101 -13.24 -4.85 -4.53
N VAL A 102 -13.02 -4.99 -5.84
CA VAL A 102 -13.60 -6.07 -6.67
C VAL A 102 -13.01 -7.43 -6.28
N VAL A 103 -11.77 -7.44 -5.80
CA VAL A 103 -11.08 -8.65 -5.32
C VAL A 103 -10.62 -8.46 -3.88
N GLN A 104 -11.02 -9.36 -2.99
CA GLN A 104 -10.65 -9.30 -1.57
C GLN A 104 -9.93 -10.57 -1.10
N ILE A 105 -8.94 -10.39 -0.22
CA ILE A 105 -8.19 -11.51 0.37
C ILE A 105 -9.01 -12.32 1.36
N THR A 106 -10.09 -11.74 1.89
CA THR A 106 -11.00 -12.34 2.89
C THR A 106 -11.89 -13.44 2.30
N TRP A 107 -12.06 -13.46 0.98
CA TRP A 107 -12.88 -14.46 0.30
C TRP A 107 -12.30 -15.86 0.41
N ASN A 108 -13.15 -16.87 0.24
CA ASN A 108 -12.68 -18.24 0.17
C ASN A 108 -11.89 -18.48 -1.12
N ARG A 109 -10.90 -19.39 -1.07
CA ARG A 109 -10.07 -19.74 -2.25
C ARG A 109 -10.88 -20.18 -3.47
N LEU A 110 -12.07 -20.74 -3.26
CA LEU A 110 -12.99 -21.15 -4.33
C LEU A 110 -13.66 -19.95 -5.03
N GLU A 111 -13.86 -18.84 -4.33
CA GLU A 111 -14.48 -17.61 -4.84
C GLU A 111 -13.43 -16.68 -5.47
N GLN A 112 -12.17 -16.80 -5.05
CA GLN A 112 -11.03 -16.10 -5.65
C GLN A 112 -10.63 -16.70 -7.01
N GLY A 113 -10.75 -18.03 -7.13
CA GLY A 113 -10.33 -18.79 -8.32
C GLY A 113 -10.87 -18.26 -9.66
N PRO A 114 -12.15 -17.89 -9.80
CA PRO A 114 -12.69 -17.34 -11.05
C PRO A 114 -12.07 -15.99 -11.44
N HIS A 115 -11.78 -15.12 -10.47
CA HIS A 115 -11.19 -13.80 -10.73
C HIS A 115 -9.73 -13.90 -11.18
N TYR A 116 -8.94 -14.76 -10.53
CA TYR A 116 -7.54 -15.00 -10.94
C TYR A 116 -7.42 -15.98 -12.12
N GLY A 117 -8.37 -16.91 -12.27
CA GLY A 117 -8.41 -17.91 -13.34
C GLY A 117 -8.82 -17.34 -14.70
N PHE A 118 -9.59 -16.25 -14.72
CA PHE A 118 -9.83 -15.45 -15.93
C PHE A 118 -8.55 -14.75 -16.43
N LEU A 119 -7.60 -14.48 -15.52
CA LEU A 119 -6.33 -13.80 -15.75
C LEU A 119 -5.13 -14.78 -15.82
N ALA A 120 -5.40 -16.04 -16.18
CA ALA A 120 -4.39 -17.08 -16.39
C ALA A 120 -3.42 -17.34 -15.21
N TRP A 121 -3.79 -16.99 -13.97
CA TRP A 121 -3.01 -17.35 -12.78
C TRP A 121 -3.18 -18.85 -12.48
N SER A 122 -2.10 -19.62 -12.56
CA SER A 122 -2.13 -21.07 -12.34
C SER A 122 -2.49 -21.41 -10.89
N PRO A 123 -3.43 -22.32 -10.62
CA PRO A 123 -3.70 -22.86 -9.28
C PRO A 123 -2.54 -23.68 -8.68
N ASP A 124 -1.42 -23.84 -9.41
CA ASP A 124 -0.41 -24.89 -9.22
C ASP A 124 0.68 -24.59 -8.17
N THR A 125 0.53 -23.52 -7.38
CA THR A 125 1.27 -23.39 -6.10
C THR A 125 0.70 -24.28 -4.97
N ILE A 126 -0.20 -25.22 -5.29
CA ILE A 126 -0.67 -26.25 -4.38
C ILE A 126 0.16 -27.53 -4.62
N PRO A 127 0.84 -28.09 -3.58
CA PRO A 127 1.69 -29.27 -3.78
C PRO A 127 0.90 -30.49 -4.30
N PRO A 128 1.52 -31.35 -5.13
CA PRO A 128 0.85 -32.44 -5.86
C PRO A 128 0.19 -33.51 -4.97
N SER A 129 0.43 -33.51 -3.65
CA SER A 129 -0.10 -34.53 -2.73
C SER A 129 -1.62 -34.43 -2.50
N LEU A 130 -2.28 -33.33 -2.88
CA LEU A 130 -3.72 -33.12 -2.69
C LEU A 130 -4.56 -33.29 -3.97
N LEU A 131 -3.94 -33.38 -5.15
CA LEU A 131 -4.62 -33.59 -6.43
C LEU A 131 -5.14 -35.02 -6.62
N SER A 132 -4.64 -35.99 -5.86
CA SER A 132 -5.05 -37.41 -5.97
C SER A 132 -6.42 -37.71 -5.33
N ARG A 133 -7.06 -36.77 -4.63
CA ARG A 133 -8.36 -36.99 -3.97
C ARG A 133 -9.56 -36.30 -4.61
N LEU A 134 -9.38 -35.50 -5.66
CA LEU A 134 -10.49 -34.80 -6.34
C LEU A 134 -10.80 -35.32 -7.74
N TRP A 135 -10.03 -36.29 -8.27
CA TRP A 135 -10.25 -36.92 -9.58
C TRP A 135 -10.35 -38.46 -9.53
N CYS A 136 -10.53 -39.03 -8.33
CA CYS A 136 -11.03 -40.40 -8.14
C CYS A 136 -12.18 -40.33 -7.13
N GLY A 137 -13.40 -40.18 -7.66
CA GLY A 137 -14.64 -40.15 -6.89
C GLY A 137 -15.78 -39.61 -7.74
#